data_AF-A0AAW9I9R3-F1
#
_entry.id   AF-A0AAW9I9R3-F1
#
_cell.length_a   1.000
_cell.length_b   1.000
_cell.length_c   1.000
_cell.angle_alpha   90.00
_cell.angle_beta   90.00
_cell.angle_gamma   90.00
#
_symmetry.space_group_name_H-M   'P 1'
#
loop_
_entity.id
_entity.type
_entity.pdbx_description
1 polymer ?
#
loop_
_entity_poly.entity_id
_entity_poly.type
_entity_poly.pdbx_seq_one_letter_code
_entity_poly.pdbx_strand_id
1 'polypeptide(L)'
;MYDVAIIGAGIIGASIFRELTRHNLKVVAIERENDVAMGTTKANSAIIHSGYDPENGTLMAKYNVKGNEMFEKICDELSVPFIRNGSLVLAFNDDEMNLVQELYNNGCKNKVRGLKILNTQEVLEKEPNLNSSVLGALYAPTGG
;
A
#
# COMPACT_ATOMS: atom_id res chain seq x y z
N MET A 1 -21.74 21.18 21.37
CA MET A 1 -20.58 20.56 22.06
C MET A 1 -20.30 19.23 21.39
N TYR A 2 -19.05 19.01 20.98
CA TYR A 2 -18.56 17.78 20.33
C TYR A 2 -17.69 17.00 21.32
N ASP A 3 -17.64 15.68 21.18
CA ASP A 3 -16.82 14.79 22.01
C ASP A 3 -15.39 14.69 21.45
N VAL A 4 -15.24 14.73 20.12
CA VAL A 4 -13.95 14.63 19.43
C VAL A 4 -13.90 15.64 18.29
N ALA A 5 -12.79 16.37 18.20
CA ALA A 5 -12.44 17.21 17.06
C ALA A 5 -11.21 16.64 16.34
N ILE A 6 -11.32 16.44 15.02
CA ILE A 6 -10.26 15.97 14.14
C ILE A 6 -9.77 17.16 13.31
N ILE A 7 -8.47 17.43 13.35
CA ILE A 7 -7.85 18.51 12.57
C ILE A 7 -7.18 17.91 11.33
N GLY A 8 -7.66 18.30 10.15
CA GLY A 8 -7.26 17.80 8.84
C GLY A 8 -8.23 16.73 8.31
N ALA A 9 -8.69 16.91 7.07
CA ALA A 9 -9.56 16.00 6.33
C ALA A 9 -8.82 15.31 5.16
N GLY A 10 -7.54 14.98 5.35
CA GLY A 10 -6.82 14.01 4.53
C GLY A 10 -7.26 12.57 4.83
N ILE A 11 -6.64 11.57 4.17
CA ILE A 11 -7.01 10.16 4.31
C ILE A 11 -6.97 9.67 5.76
N ILE A 12 -6.01 10.14 6.56
CA ILE A 12 -5.90 9.78 7.98
C ILE A 12 -7.08 10.35 8.77
N GLY A 13 -7.34 11.66 8.65
CA GLY A 13 -8.44 12.31 9.37
C GLY A 13 -9.80 11.77 8.96
N ALA A 14 -10.02 11.55 7.66
CA ALA A 14 -11.24 10.93 7.14
C ALA A 14 -11.42 9.48 7.64
N SER A 15 -10.35 8.69 7.70
CA SER A 15 -10.40 7.32 8.22
C SER A 15 -10.76 7.28 9.71
N ILE A 16 -10.18 8.19 10.50
CA ILE A 16 -10.51 8.33 11.93
C ILE A 16 -11.96 8.78 12.09
N PHE A 17 -12.41 9.78 11.32
CA PHE A 17 -13.78 10.27 11.37
C PHE A 17 -14.79 9.15 11.04
N ARG A 18 -14.53 8.38 10.00
CA ARG A 18 -15.34 7.22 9.61
C ARG A 18 -15.43 6.17 10.71
N GLU A 19 -14.34 5.86 11.39
CA GLU A 19 -14.37 4.86 12.46
C GLU A 19 -15.12 5.38 13.69
N LEU A 20 -14.83 6.61 14.13
CA LEU A 20 -15.44 7.19 15.33
C LEU A 20 -16.95 7.40 15.18
N THR A 21 -17.43 7.71 13.98
CA THR A 21 -18.86 7.88 13.70
C THR A 21 -19.67 6.57 13.75
N ARG A 22 -19.01 5.40 13.85
CA ARG A 22 -19.67 4.12 14.13
C ARG A 22 -20.09 3.97 15.59
N HIS A 23 -19.60 4.85 16.46
CA HIS A 23 -19.93 4.89 17.89
C HIS A 23 -20.92 6.02 18.18
N ASN A 24 -21.53 6.01 19.36
CA ASN A 24 -22.43 7.07 19.82
C ASN A 24 -21.64 8.30 20.30
N LEU A 25 -20.89 8.94 19.39
CA LEU A 25 -20.04 10.11 19.63
C LEU A 25 -20.42 11.26 18.69
N LYS A 26 -20.38 12.49 19.19
CA LYS A 26 -20.45 13.71 18.39
C LYS A 26 -19.05 14.08 17.91
N VAL A 27 -18.74 13.74 16.67
CA VAL A 27 -17.43 13.98 16.06
C VAL A 27 -17.50 15.13 15.06
N VAL A 28 -16.48 16.00 15.03
CA VAL A 28 -16.30 17.04 14.01
C VAL A 28 -14.94 16.90 13.34
N ALA A 29 -14.90 17.07 12.03
CA ALA A 29 -13.66 17.21 11.26
C ALA A 29 -13.51 18.67 10.78
N ILE A 30 -12.31 19.22 10.90
CA ILE A 30 -11.99 20.60 10.57
C ILE A 30 -10.86 20.58 9.54
N GLU A 31 -11.10 21.15 8.37
CA GLU A 31 -10.13 21.28 7.29
C GLU A 31 -9.92 22.77 6.98
N ARG A 32 -8.66 23.16 6.75
CA ARG A 32 -8.30 24.54 6.40
C ARG A 32 -8.44 24.79 4.89
N GLU A 33 -8.31 23.74 4.09
CA GLU A 33 -8.43 23.80 2.63
C GLU A 33 -9.90 23.87 2.20
N ASN A 34 -10.14 24.29 0.95
CA ASN A 34 -11.50 24.45 0.41
C ASN A 34 -12.29 23.14 0.26
N ASP A 35 -11.59 22.00 0.27
CA ASP A 35 -12.17 20.67 0.13
C ASP A 35 -11.30 19.64 0.87
N VAL A 36 -11.83 18.43 1.06
CA VAL A 36 -11.13 17.32 1.68
C VAL A 36 -9.96 16.83 0.81
N ALA A 37 -9.00 16.14 1.42
CA ALA A 37 -7.86 15.52 0.74
C ALA A 37 -6.94 16.46 -0.07
N MET A 38 -7.08 17.79 -0.01
CA MET A 38 -6.34 18.75 -0.84
C MET A 38 -4.82 18.85 -0.56
N GLY A 39 -4.29 18.13 0.45
CA GLY A 39 -2.86 18.01 0.74
C GLY A 39 -2.20 16.75 0.13
N THR A 40 -1.32 16.09 0.90
CA THR A 40 -0.58 14.88 0.47
C THR A 40 -1.48 13.73 0.01
N THR A 41 -2.70 13.63 0.55
CA THR A 41 -3.68 12.62 0.11
C THR A 41 -4.06 12.73 -1.37
N LYS A 42 -4.05 13.94 -1.94
CA LYS A 42 -4.30 14.15 -3.37
C LYS A 42 -3.06 13.93 -4.24
N ALA A 43 -1.87 14.13 -3.68
CA ALA A 43 -0.60 14.08 -4.41
C ALA A 43 0.22 12.84 -4.01
N ASN A 44 -0.24 11.65 -4.42
CA ASN A 44 0.48 10.38 -4.28
C ASN A 44 0.17 9.45 -5.46
N SER A 45 0.84 8.31 -5.53
CA SER A 45 0.69 7.31 -6.59
C SER A 45 -0.57 6.45 -6.49
N ALA A 46 -1.37 6.61 -5.43
CA ALA A 46 -2.53 5.79 -5.10
C ALA A 46 -2.26 4.28 -4.94
N ILE A 47 -1.01 3.89 -4.69
CA ILE A 47 -0.61 2.48 -4.53
C ILE A 47 -0.88 2.00 -3.10
N ILE A 48 -1.57 0.88 -2.99
CA ILE A 48 -1.68 0.09 -1.77
C ILE A 48 -0.47 -0.85 -1.71
N HIS A 49 0.58 -0.38 -1.06
CA HIS A 49 1.85 -1.13 -0.94
C HIS A 49 1.67 -2.46 -0.19
N SER A 50 2.34 -3.51 -0.68
CA SER A 50 2.28 -4.88 -0.15
C SER A 50 2.98 -5.07 1.20
N GLY A 51 4.04 -4.28 1.47
CA GLY A 51 4.77 -4.29 2.74
C GLY A 51 6.10 -5.02 2.77
N TYR A 52 6.68 -5.32 1.61
CA TYR A 52 8.03 -5.89 1.53
C TYR A 52 9.15 -4.86 1.74
N ASP A 53 8.85 -3.58 1.52
CA ASP A 53 9.81 -2.47 1.57
C ASP A 53 10.03 -1.90 3.00
N PRO A 54 8.98 -1.65 3.82
CA PRO A 54 9.17 -1.06 5.14
C PRO A 54 10.06 -1.92 6.04
N GLU A 55 10.98 -1.28 6.78
CA GLU A 55 11.88 -1.97 7.70
C GLU A 55 11.10 -2.80 8.74
N ASN A 56 11.47 -4.07 8.87
CA ASN A 56 10.85 -4.97 9.82
C ASN A 56 10.94 -4.47 11.27
N GLY A 57 9.88 -4.70 12.04
CA GLY A 57 9.79 -4.26 13.44
C GLY A 57 9.31 -2.81 13.62
N THR A 58 9.25 -2.01 12.55
CA THR A 58 8.71 -0.65 12.62
C THR A 58 7.17 -0.64 12.66
N LEU A 59 6.61 0.48 13.14
CA LEU A 59 5.16 0.73 13.03
C LEU A 59 4.71 0.82 11.56
N MET A 60 5.59 1.28 10.66
CA MET A 60 5.30 1.35 9.23
C MET A 60 5.06 -0.05 8.66
N ALA A 61 5.96 -1.01 8.92
CA ALA A 61 5.77 -2.40 8.51
C ALA A 61 4.50 -3.01 9.10
N LYS A 62 4.27 -2.81 10.40
CA LYS A 62 3.06 -3.31 11.09
C LYS A 62 1.76 -2.80 10.46
N TYR A 63 1.65 -1.49 10.28
CA TYR A 63 0.42 -0.87 9.78
C TYR A 63 0.28 -0.97 8.27
N ASN A 64 1.37 -1.10 7.51
CA ASN A 64 1.28 -1.30 6.07
C ASN A 64 0.65 -2.66 5.73
N VAL A 65 1.14 -3.75 6.33
CA VAL A 65 0.58 -5.10 6.08
C VAL A 65 -0.86 -5.18 6.57
N LYS A 66 -1.13 -4.71 7.81
CA LYS A 66 -2.49 -4.71 8.36
C LYS A 66 -3.44 -3.84 7.53
N GLY A 67 -2.99 -2.66 7.10
CA GLY A 67 -3.77 -1.75 6.27
C GLY A 67 -4.07 -2.34 4.90
N ASN A 68 -3.08 -2.92 4.23
CA ASN A 68 -3.24 -3.58 2.92
C ASN A 68 -4.35 -4.65 2.94
N GLU A 69 -4.42 -5.46 4.01
CA GLU A 69 -5.46 -6.49 4.19
C GLU A 69 -6.88 -5.91 4.33
N MET A 70 -7.02 -4.64 4.75
CA MET A 70 -8.31 -3.98 4.97
C MET A 70 -8.86 -3.29 3.71
N PHE A 71 -8.02 -3.02 2.71
CA PHE A 71 -8.36 -2.10 1.61
C PHE A 71 -9.51 -2.60 0.71
N GLU A 72 -9.55 -3.88 0.36
CA GLU A 72 -10.66 -4.43 -0.45
C GLU A 72 -12.02 -4.15 0.18
N LYS A 73 -12.15 -4.48 1.47
CA LYS A 73 -13.39 -4.30 2.20
C LYS A 73 -13.76 -2.82 2.32
N ILE A 74 -12.79 -1.96 2.60
CA ILE A 74 -13.05 -0.51 2.71
C ILE A 74 -13.50 0.07 1.37
N CYS A 75 -12.83 -0.31 0.29
CA CYS A 75 -13.16 0.15 -1.06
C CYS A 75 -14.55 -0.35 -1.50
N ASP A 76 -14.91 -1.59 -1.19
CA ASP A 76 -16.26 -2.13 -1.42
C ASP A 76 -17.32 -1.34 -0.62
N GLU A 77 -17.12 -1.19 0.69
CA GLU A 77 -18.04 -0.46 1.58
C GLU A 77 -18.23 1.01 1.18
N LEU A 78 -17.22 1.63 0.56
CA LEU A 78 -17.25 3.03 0.12
C LEU A 78 -17.52 3.20 -1.38
N SER A 79 -17.70 2.10 -2.12
CA SER A 79 -17.85 2.11 -3.58
C SER A 79 -16.72 2.86 -4.30
N VAL A 80 -15.47 2.63 -3.85
CA VAL A 80 -14.25 3.20 -4.45
C VAL A 80 -13.61 2.15 -5.37
N PRO A 81 -13.25 2.49 -6.63
CA PRO A 81 -12.54 1.57 -7.50
C PRO A 81 -11.20 1.14 -6.90
N PHE A 82 -10.99 -0.17 -6.82
CA PHE A 82 -9.72 -0.77 -6.37
C PHE A 82 -9.46 -2.05 -7.15
N ILE A 83 -8.20 -2.26 -7.56
CA ILE A 83 -7.79 -3.44 -8.31
C ILE A 83 -6.50 -3.94 -7.67
N ARG A 84 -6.48 -5.21 -7.27
CA ARG A 84 -5.27 -5.87 -6.76
C ARG A 84 -4.52 -6.55 -7.91
N ASN A 85 -3.77 -5.77 -8.68
CA ASN A 85 -3.01 -6.24 -9.84
C ASN A 85 -1.55 -6.63 -9.52
N GLY A 86 -1.13 -6.48 -8.26
CA GLY A 86 0.20 -6.79 -7.77
C GLY A 86 1.25 -5.74 -8.15
N SER A 87 2.46 -5.91 -7.61
CA SER A 87 3.61 -5.08 -7.95
C SER A 87 4.84 -5.93 -8.31
N LEU A 88 5.71 -5.37 -9.15
CA LEU A 88 7.00 -5.94 -9.52
C LEU A 88 8.12 -4.96 -9.15
N VAL A 89 9.18 -5.47 -8.51
CA VAL A 89 10.47 -4.77 -8.40
C VAL A 89 11.45 -5.49 -9.32
N LEU A 90 11.77 -4.86 -10.45
CA LEU A 90 12.61 -5.43 -11.49
C LEU A 90 14.10 -5.30 -11.13
N ALA A 91 14.89 -6.27 -11.56
CA ALA A 91 16.34 -6.22 -11.49
C ALA A 91 16.97 -6.44 -12.88
N PHE A 92 17.93 -5.61 -13.22
CA PHE A 92 18.63 -5.58 -14.52
C PHE A 92 20.12 -5.93 -14.40
N ASN A 93 20.62 -6.14 -13.19
CA ASN A 93 21.98 -6.57 -12.89
C ASN A 93 22.02 -7.39 -11.59
N ASP A 94 23.17 -7.99 -11.29
CA ASP A 94 23.33 -8.88 -10.13
C ASP A 94 23.17 -8.15 -8.79
N ASP A 95 23.58 -6.88 -8.70
CA ASP A 95 23.41 -6.06 -7.49
C ASP A 95 21.93 -5.78 -7.19
N GLU A 96 21.14 -5.49 -8.22
CA GLU A 96 19.68 -5.34 -8.11
C GLU A 96 19.00 -6.69 -7.78
N MET A 97 19.52 -7.82 -8.27
CA MET A 97 19.03 -9.14 -7.87
C MET A 97 19.30 -9.44 -6.40
N ASN A 98 20.44 -9.00 -5.86
CA ASN A 98 20.71 -9.08 -4.43
C ASN A 98 19.69 -8.24 -3.63
N LEU A 99 19.39 -7.02 -4.09
CA LEU A 99 18.36 -6.18 -3.48
C LEU A 99 16.96 -6.82 -3.54
N VAL A 100 16.60 -7.45 -4.65
CA VAL A 100 15.35 -8.23 -4.77
C VAL A 100 15.28 -9.33 -3.71
N GLN A 101 16.40 -10.03 -3.47
CA GLN A 101 16.48 -11.07 -2.45
C GLN A 101 16.36 -10.51 -1.02
N GLU A 102 16.95 -9.35 -0.76
CA GLU A 102 16.82 -8.63 0.51
C GLU A 102 15.38 -8.20 0.77
N LEU A 103 14.72 -7.58 -0.21
CA LEU A 103 13.32 -7.17 -0.13
C LEU A 103 12.39 -8.37 0.06
N TYR A 104 12.64 -9.48 -0.63
CA TYR A 104 11.90 -10.73 -0.41
C TYR A 104 12.02 -11.19 1.04
N ASN A 105 13.23 -11.25 1.57
CA ASN A 105 13.49 -11.69 2.94
C ASN A 105 12.84 -10.74 3.96
N ASN A 106 12.90 -9.43 3.75
CA ASN A 106 12.22 -8.45 4.60
C ASN A 106 10.70 -8.60 4.55
N GLY A 107 10.13 -8.78 3.36
CA GLY A 107 8.71 -9.05 3.18
C GLY A 107 8.24 -10.33 3.86
N CYS A 108 9.04 -11.40 3.83
CA CYS A 108 8.77 -12.60 4.61
C CYS A 108 8.74 -12.32 6.12
N LYS A 109 9.70 -11.54 6.65
CA LYS A 109 9.71 -11.12 8.06
C LYS A 109 8.48 -10.27 8.42
N ASN A 110 8.05 -9.42 7.49
CA ASN A 110 6.82 -8.61 7.61
C ASN A 110 5.53 -9.41 7.42
N LYS A 111 5.63 -10.70 7.03
CA LYS A 111 4.49 -11.61 6.78
C LYS A 111 3.62 -11.19 5.60
N VAL A 112 4.22 -10.58 4.58
CA VAL A 112 3.53 -10.29 3.31
C VAL A 112 3.19 -11.61 2.63
N ARG A 113 1.92 -11.76 2.21
CA ARG A 113 1.42 -13.02 1.65
C ARG A 113 1.74 -13.13 0.15
N GLY A 114 2.14 -14.32 -0.28
CA GLY A 114 2.27 -14.66 -1.70
C GLY A 114 3.44 -14.01 -2.43
N LEU A 115 4.42 -13.44 -1.72
CA LEU A 115 5.66 -12.95 -2.34
C LEU A 115 6.38 -14.08 -3.09
N LYS A 116 6.94 -13.74 -4.25
CA LYS A 116 7.74 -14.65 -5.07
C LYS A 116 8.88 -13.88 -5.71
N ILE A 117 10.02 -14.54 -5.91
CA ILE A 117 11.03 -14.08 -6.85
C ILE A 117 10.74 -14.76 -8.18
N LEU A 118 10.60 -13.97 -9.24
CA LEU A 118 10.37 -14.43 -10.60
C LEU A 118 11.68 -14.37 -11.38
N ASN A 119 11.91 -15.38 -12.22
CA ASN A 119 12.99 -15.37 -13.20
C ASN A 119 12.62 -14.53 -14.44
N THR A 120 13.57 -14.28 -15.35
CA THR A 120 13.36 -13.53 -16.60
C THR A 120 12.16 -14.02 -17.41
N GLN A 121 12.02 -15.34 -17.59
CA GLN A 121 10.93 -15.91 -18.39
C GLN A 121 9.58 -15.60 -17.75
N GLU A 122 9.42 -15.84 -16.45
CA GLU A 122 8.18 -15.57 -15.71
C GLU A 122 7.81 -14.08 -15.72
N VAL A 123 8.82 -13.20 -15.64
CA VAL A 123 8.62 -11.74 -15.71
C VAL A 123 8.10 -11.32 -17.09
N LEU A 124 8.70 -11.83 -18.17
CA LEU A 124 8.30 -11.49 -19.54
C LEU A 124 6.98 -12.17 -19.96
N GLU A 125 6.66 -13.34 -19.43
CA GLU A 125 5.34 -13.96 -19.59
C GLU A 125 4.26 -13.10 -18.94
N LYS A 126 4.57 -12.49 -17.79
CA LYS A 126 3.63 -11.64 -17.05
C LYS A 126 3.50 -10.24 -17.66
N GLU A 127 4.62 -9.63 -18.04
CA GLU A 127 4.68 -8.29 -18.61
C GLU A 127 5.50 -8.29 -19.93
N PRO A 128 4.89 -8.69 -21.06
CA PRO A 128 5.61 -8.90 -22.35
C PRO A 128 6.26 -7.65 -22.95
N ASN A 129 5.88 -6.47 -22.49
CA ASN A 129 6.39 -5.19 -22.97
C ASN A 129 7.62 -4.70 -22.20
N LEU A 130 8.09 -5.45 -21.19
CA LEU A 130 9.29 -5.09 -20.44
C LEU A 130 10.56 -5.28 -21.28
N ASN A 131 11.62 -4.58 -20.88
CA ASN A 131 12.93 -4.77 -21.47
C ASN A 131 13.44 -6.19 -21.21
N SER A 132 13.81 -6.90 -22.28
CA SER A 132 14.31 -8.27 -22.24
C SER A 132 15.63 -8.44 -21.49
N SER A 133 16.32 -7.35 -21.13
CA SER A 133 17.53 -7.40 -20.30
C SER A 133 17.24 -7.62 -18.80
N VAL A 134 15.97 -7.77 -18.40
CA VAL A 134 15.60 -8.08 -17.02
C VAL A 134 16.14 -9.45 -16.58
N LEU A 135 16.75 -9.51 -15.40
CA LEU A 135 17.30 -10.75 -14.82
C LEU A 135 16.27 -11.47 -13.93
N GLY A 136 15.34 -10.71 -13.35
CA GLY A 136 14.28 -11.22 -12.50
C GLY A 136 13.51 -10.11 -11.81
N ALA A 137 12.60 -10.48 -10.91
CA ALA A 137 11.84 -9.51 -10.14
C ALA A 137 11.32 -10.06 -8.81
N LEU A 138 11.14 -9.18 -7.82
CA LEU A 138 10.24 -9.45 -6.71
C LEU A 138 8.81 -9.22 -7.16
N TYR A 139 7.97 -10.25 -7.10
CA TYR A 139 6.53 -10.15 -7.32
C TYR A 139 5.76 -10.18 -6.01
N ALA A 140 4.92 -9.17 -5.80
CA ALA A 140 4.03 -9.06 -4.66
C ALA A 140 2.57 -8.99 -5.12
N PRO A 141 1.81 -10.10 -5.05
CA PRO A 141 0.44 -10.15 -5.57
C PRO A 141 -0.55 -9.32 -4.74
N THR A 142 -0.19 -8.92 -3.52
CA THR A 142 -1.06 -8.11 -2.66
C THR A 142 -0.97 -6.60 -2.93
N GLY A 143 -0.10 -6.17 -3.85
CA GLY A 143 -0.07 -4.77 -4.31
C GLY A 143 -1.26 -4.45 -5.19
N GLY A 144 -1.63 -3.17 -5.27
CA GLY A 144 -2.73 -2.70 -6.11
C GLY A 144 -2.94 -1.21 -6.00
#